data_AF-A0A7V3LIG0-F1
#
_entry.id   AF-A0A7V3LIG0-F1
#
_cell.length_a   1.000
_cell.length_b   1.000
_cell.length_c   1.000
_cell.angle_alpha   90.00
_cell.angle_beta   90.00
_cell.angle_gamma   90.00
#
_symmetry.space_group_name_H-M   'P 1'
#
loop_
_entity.id
_entity.type
_entity.pdbx_description
1 polymer ?
#
loop_
_entity_poly.entity_id
_entity_poly.type
_entity_poly.pdbx_seq_one_letter_code
_entity_poly.pdbx_strand_id
1 'polypeptide(L)'
;MKLARYRPIPPRTPRLWAMIVDALVVAVAYYVALTFRYAERFDITKTWTSSFAIFVALAIAIHVMANYLTGVYAIVHRYAGLRQALLVGESALLAAALLFLVTVTWPLYGNSSYLVPRSVVVGGGVLTAIGMIVARFSYRLLREARTPHDNASERILIIGAGQAADMIIREIQRTPSLQTEVLG
;
A
#
# COMPACT_ATOMS: atom_id res chain seq x y z
N MET A 1 -37.83 -6.00 -6.92
CA MET A 1 -36.87 -5.51 -5.90
C MET A 1 -35.46 -5.65 -6.47
N LYS A 2 -34.94 -4.61 -7.14
CA LYS A 2 -33.59 -4.61 -7.75
C LYS A 2 -32.58 -4.14 -6.70
N LEU A 3 -31.71 -5.04 -6.25
CA LEU A 3 -30.60 -4.71 -5.37
C LEU A 3 -29.69 -3.70 -6.07
N ALA A 4 -29.59 -2.50 -5.48
CA ALA A 4 -28.65 -1.48 -5.89
C ALA A 4 -27.24 -2.05 -5.73
N ARG A 5 -26.58 -2.31 -6.86
CA ARG A 5 -25.19 -2.74 -6.91
C ARG A 5 -24.34 -1.63 -6.29
N TYR A 6 -23.84 -1.87 -5.09
CA TYR A 6 -22.88 -0.99 -4.42
C TYR A 6 -21.65 -0.85 -5.32
N ARG A 7 -21.53 0.30 -6.00
CA ARG A 7 -20.35 0.66 -6.80
C ARG A 7 -19.36 1.31 -5.83
N PRO A 8 -18.21 0.67 -5.52
CA PRO A 8 -17.21 1.29 -4.66
C PRO A 8 -16.72 2.57 -5.33
N ILE A 9 -16.84 3.70 -4.63
CA ILE A 9 -16.34 5.00 -5.06
C ILE A 9 -14.80 4.88 -5.16
N PRO A 10 -14.19 5.11 -6.34
CA PRO A 10 -12.75 4.98 -6.47
C PRO A 10 -12.05 5.98 -5.56
N PRO A 11 -11.00 5.58 -4.81
CA PRO A 11 -10.25 6.51 -3.99
C PRO A 11 -9.64 7.62 -4.84
N ARG A 12 -9.76 8.87 -4.38
CA ARG A 12 -9.28 10.09 -5.05
C ARG A 12 -7.76 10.30 -4.98
N THR A 13 -7.00 9.38 -4.39
CA THR A 13 -5.55 9.34 -4.63
C THR A 13 -5.34 8.76 -6.03
N PRO A 14 -4.65 9.46 -6.95
CA PRO A 14 -4.40 8.87 -8.26
C PRO A 14 -3.57 7.62 -8.01
N ARG A 15 -4.09 6.47 -8.43
CA ARG A 15 -3.48 5.14 -8.20
C ARG A 15 -2.00 5.11 -8.60
N LEU A 16 -1.62 5.96 -9.55
CA LEU A 16 -0.26 6.25 -9.99
C LEU A 16 0.67 6.71 -8.85
N TRP A 17 0.23 7.61 -7.95
CA TRP A 17 1.08 8.04 -6.82
C TRP A 17 1.42 6.88 -5.89
N ALA A 18 0.45 6.01 -5.59
CA ALA A 18 0.70 4.84 -4.74
C ALA A 18 1.66 3.84 -5.41
N MET A 19 1.54 3.65 -6.73
CA MET A 19 2.47 2.82 -7.51
C MET A 19 3.90 3.39 -7.52
N ILE A 20 4.06 4.71 -7.64
CA ILE A 20 5.37 5.38 -7.60
C ILE A 20 6.01 5.21 -6.23
N VAL A 21 5.25 5.41 -5.15
CA VAL A 21 5.75 5.22 -3.78
C VAL A 21 6.16 3.76 -3.56
N ASP A 22 5.33 2.79 -3.97
CA ASP A 22 5.65 1.38 -3.84
C ASP A 22 6.92 1.02 -4.64
N ALA A 23 7.08 1.54 -5.86
CA ALA A 23 8.29 1.33 -6.67
C ALA A 23 9.54 1.91 -6.00
N LEU A 24 9.45 3.12 -5.42
CA LEU A 24 10.54 3.74 -4.68
C LEU A 24 10.93 2.92 -3.45
N VAL A 25 9.94 2.43 -2.70
CA VAL A 25 10.17 1.58 -1.51
C VAL A 25 10.90 0.30 -1.90
N VAL A 26 10.48 -0.37 -2.98
CA VAL A 26 11.16 -1.58 -3.49
C VAL A 26 12.60 -1.27 -3.87
N ALA A 27 12.84 -0.20 -4.63
CA ALA A 27 14.18 0.18 -5.07
C ALA A 27 15.11 0.47 -3.88
N VAL A 28 14.62 1.25 -2.91
CA VAL A 28 15.37 1.59 -1.69
C VAL A 28 15.62 0.34 -0.84
N ALA A 29 14.62 -0.52 -0.65
CA ALA A 29 14.76 -1.74 0.15
C ALA A 29 15.84 -2.68 -0.41
N TYR A 30 15.83 -2.92 -1.73
CA TYR A 30 16.84 -3.77 -2.37
C TYR A 30 18.22 -3.12 -2.43
N TYR A 31 18.29 -1.80 -2.59
CA TYR A 31 19.56 -1.06 -2.50
C TYR A 31 20.17 -1.16 -1.09
N VAL A 32 19.35 -0.97 -0.05
CA VAL A 32 19.77 -1.11 1.35
C VAL A 32 20.20 -2.55 1.63
N ALA A 33 19.43 -3.55 1.19
CA ALA A 33 19.79 -4.96 1.36
C ALA A 33 21.14 -5.31 0.71
N LEU A 34 21.39 -4.77 -0.48
CA LEU A 34 22.66 -4.97 -1.18
C LEU A 34 23.82 -4.27 -0.46
N THR A 35 23.59 -3.05 0.02
CA THR A 35 24.58 -2.27 0.78
C THR A 35 24.96 -2.99 2.07
N PHE A 36 23.98 -3.48 2.83
CA PHE A 36 24.26 -4.30 4.02
C PHE A 36 25.05 -5.57 3.70
N ARG A 37 24.80 -6.20 2.55
CA ARG A 37 25.51 -7.42 2.14
C ARG A 37 26.99 -7.17 1.82
N TYR A 38 27.32 -5.99 1.29
CA TYR A 38 28.69 -5.58 0.93
C TYR A 38 29.32 -4.59 1.92
N ALA A 39 28.62 -4.21 3.00
CA ALA A 39 29.08 -3.27 4.00
C ALA A 39 30.42 -3.69 4.62
N GLU A 40 30.63 -4.98 4.82
CA GLU A 40 31.89 -5.54 5.33
C GLU A 40 33.09 -5.32 4.39
N ARG A 41 32.86 -5.01 3.12
CA ARG A 41 33.92 -4.86 2.10
C ARG A 41 34.11 -3.44 1.60
N PHE A 42 33.27 -2.48 1.99
CA PHE A 42 33.28 -1.08 1.51
C PHE A 42 33.46 -0.92 -0.01
N ASP A 43 33.07 -1.92 -0.80
CA ASP A 43 33.33 -1.99 -2.23
C ASP A 43 32.09 -1.49 -2.99
N ILE A 44 31.93 -0.16 -3.02
CA ILE A 44 30.81 0.54 -3.68
C ILE A 44 30.73 0.19 -5.18
N THR A 45 31.87 -0.14 -5.79
CA THR A 45 32.00 -0.55 -7.20
C THR A 45 31.27 -1.86 -7.53
N LYS A 46 31.12 -2.77 -6.57
CA LYS A 46 30.36 -4.03 -6.76
C LYS A 46 28.87 -3.89 -6.50
N THR A 47 28.44 -2.77 -5.89
CA THR A 47 27.05 -2.50 -5.57
C THR A 47 26.24 -2.14 -6.81
N TRP A 48 26.84 -1.50 -7.82
CA TRP A 48 26.13 -1.07 -9.02
C TRP A 48 26.60 -1.84 -10.27
N THR A 49 26.08 -3.05 -10.45
CA THR A 49 26.32 -3.85 -11.65
C THR A 49 25.10 -3.85 -12.56
N SER A 50 25.28 -4.05 -13.88
CA SER A 50 24.17 -4.16 -14.84
C SER A 50 23.17 -5.25 -14.45
N SER A 51 23.65 -6.36 -13.86
CA SER A 51 22.82 -7.43 -13.32
C SER A 51 21.91 -6.96 -12.18
N PHE A 52 22.39 -6.07 -11.31
CA PHE A 52 21.58 -5.50 -10.24
C PHE A 52 20.51 -4.55 -10.78
N ALA A 53 20.83 -3.74 -11.78
CA ALA A 53 19.83 -2.86 -12.41
C ALA A 53 18.68 -3.67 -13.04
N ILE A 54 18.99 -4.75 -13.75
CA ILE A 54 17.98 -5.68 -14.31
C ILE A 54 17.16 -6.32 -13.18
N PHE A 55 17.83 -6.76 -12.11
CA PHE A 55 17.15 -7.36 -10.96
C PHE A 55 16.19 -6.38 -10.27
N VAL A 56 16.60 -5.14 -10.03
CA VAL A 56 15.73 -4.11 -9.41
C VAL A 56 14.54 -3.79 -10.30
N ALA A 57 14.75 -3.65 -11.62
CA ALA A 57 13.64 -3.42 -12.55
C ALA A 57 12.63 -4.57 -12.52
N LEU A 58 13.11 -5.83 -12.49
CA LEU A 58 12.26 -7.00 -12.36
C LEU A 58 11.54 -7.05 -11.00
N ALA A 59 12.24 -6.72 -9.92
CA ALA A 59 11.67 -6.67 -8.57
C ALA A 59 10.55 -5.64 -8.46
N ILE A 60 10.75 -4.43 -9.01
CA ILE A 60 9.71 -3.41 -9.08
C ILE A 60 8.50 -3.94 -9.86
N ALA A 61 8.72 -4.52 -11.06
CA ALA A 61 7.63 -5.04 -11.88
C ALA A 61 6.83 -6.13 -11.15
N ILE A 62 7.50 -7.09 -10.51
CA ILE A 62 6.85 -8.20 -9.78
C ILE A 62 6.09 -7.67 -8.57
N HIS A 63 6.68 -6.79 -7.77
CA HIS A 63 6.00 -6.23 -6.59
C HIS A 63 4.79 -5.37 -6.96
N VAL A 64 4.90 -4.52 -7.99
CA VAL A 64 3.78 -3.71 -8.47
C VAL A 64 2.67 -4.60 -9.04
N MET A 65 3.02 -5.63 -9.81
CA MET A 65 2.05 -6.59 -10.34
C MET A 65 1.36 -7.37 -9.22
N ALA A 66 2.10 -7.86 -8.23
CA ALA A 66 1.54 -8.57 -7.08
C ALA A 66 0.55 -7.68 -6.31
N ASN A 67 0.92 -6.42 -6.03
CA ASN A 67 0.06 -5.45 -5.37
C ASN A 67 -1.20 -5.11 -6.19
N TYR A 68 -1.09 -5.13 -7.52
CA TYR A 68 -2.24 -4.94 -8.40
C TYR A 68 -3.20 -6.14 -8.34
N LEU A 69 -2.67 -7.36 -8.44
CA LEU A 69 -3.45 -8.61 -8.46
C LEU A 69 -4.14 -8.91 -7.12
N THR A 70 -3.48 -8.64 -5.99
CA THR A 70 -4.08 -8.85 -4.66
C THR A 70 -5.15 -7.80 -4.32
N GLY A 71 -5.42 -6.85 -5.20
CA GLY A 71 -6.47 -5.85 -5.00
C GLY A 71 -6.16 -4.88 -3.86
N VAL A 72 -4.88 -4.75 -3.49
CA VAL A 72 -4.41 -3.85 -2.43
C VAL A 72 -4.79 -2.38 -2.73
N TYR A 73 -4.93 -2.01 -4.01
CA TYR A 73 -5.38 -0.68 -4.43
C TYR A 73 -6.90 -0.49 -4.49
N ALA A 74 -7.70 -1.55 -4.33
CA ALA A 74 -9.15 -1.52 -4.51
C ALA A 74 -9.94 -1.28 -3.22
N ILE A 75 -9.38 -1.60 -2.05
CA ILE A 75 -10.12 -1.60 -0.78
C ILE A 75 -9.77 -0.34 0.01
N VAL A 76 -10.70 0.62 0.10
CA VAL A 76 -10.56 1.81 0.97
C VAL A 76 -11.82 1.91 1.83
N HIS A 77 -11.84 1.20 2.95
CA HIS A 77 -12.89 1.35 3.97
C HIS A 77 -12.26 1.63 5.34
N ARG A 78 -13.00 2.36 6.19
CA ARG A 78 -12.61 2.83 7.53
C ARG A 78 -12.12 1.71 8.47
N TYR A 79 -12.58 0.47 8.26
CA TYR A 79 -12.18 -0.75 9.00
C TYR A 79 -11.13 -1.62 8.29
N ALA A 80 -10.62 -1.18 7.15
CA ALA A 80 -9.74 -1.99 6.32
C ALA A 80 -8.27 -2.02 6.78
N GLY A 81 -7.89 -1.36 7.88
CA GLY A 81 -6.48 -1.22 8.28
C GLY A 81 -5.75 -2.56 8.47
N LEU A 82 -6.30 -3.44 9.31
CA LEU A 82 -5.68 -4.74 9.57
C LEU A 82 -5.76 -5.68 8.35
N ARG A 83 -6.91 -5.69 7.67
CA ARG A 83 -7.10 -6.51 6.46
C ARG A 83 -6.23 -6.06 5.29
N GLN A 84 -6.00 -4.76 5.13
CA GLN A 84 -5.07 -4.21 4.14
C GLN A 84 -3.63 -4.58 4.50
N ALA A 85 -3.24 -4.52 5.77
CA ALA A 85 -1.91 -4.94 6.20
C ALA A 85 -1.65 -6.43 5.86
N LEU A 86 -2.64 -7.30 6.10
CA LEU A 86 -2.56 -8.71 5.72
C LEU A 86 -2.44 -8.90 4.21
N LEU A 87 -3.26 -8.20 3.40
CA LEU A 87 -3.20 -8.27 1.94
C LEU A 87 -1.85 -7.77 1.38
N VAL A 88 -1.27 -6.74 1.98
CA VAL A 88 0.08 -6.23 1.63
C VAL A 88 1.15 -7.24 2.04
N GLY A 89 0.98 -7.89 3.19
CA GLY A 89 1.87 -8.98 3.62
C GLY A 89 1.83 -10.15 2.64
N GLU A 90 0.64 -10.62 2.27
CA GLU A 90 0.45 -11.69 1.29
C GLU A 90 1.03 -11.33 -0.08
N SER A 91 0.79 -10.10 -0.57
CA SER A 91 1.35 -9.67 -1.86
C SER A 91 2.88 -9.58 -1.83
N ALA A 92 3.45 -9.08 -0.74
CA ALA A 92 4.89 -9.00 -0.55
C ALA A 92 5.53 -10.39 -0.47
N LEU A 93 4.88 -11.34 0.23
CA LEU A 93 5.34 -12.74 0.32
C LEU A 93 5.30 -13.43 -1.05
N LEU A 94 4.21 -13.28 -1.81
CA LEU A 94 4.11 -13.82 -3.16
C LEU A 94 5.17 -13.24 -4.10
N ALA A 95 5.39 -11.93 -4.05
CA ALA A 95 6.42 -11.26 -4.84
C ALA A 95 7.84 -11.73 -4.47
N ALA A 96 8.13 -11.85 -3.16
CA ALA A 96 9.41 -12.36 -2.67
C ALA A 96 9.65 -13.82 -3.09
N ALA A 97 8.62 -14.68 -3.01
CA ALA A 97 8.70 -16.07 -3.45
C ALA A 97 8.98 -16.18 -4.96
N LEU A 98 8.30 -15.39 -5.78
CA LEU A 98 8.55 -15.33 -7.22
C LEU A 98 9.96 -14.84 -7.54
N LEU A 99 10.42 -13.77 -6.87
CA LEU A 99 11.79 -13.26 -7.03
C LEU A 99 12.86 -14.27 -6.62
N PHE A 100 12.60 -15.02 -5.56
CA PHE A 100 13.48 -16.12 -5.13
C PHE A 100 13.56 -17.21 -6.21
N LEU A 101 12.42 -17.62 -6.76
CA LEU A 101 12.37 -18.61 -7.83
C LEU A 101 13.14 -18.14 -9.08
N VAL A 102 12.93 -16.89 -9.51
CA VAL A 102 13.67 -16.32 -10.65
C VAL A 102 15.18 -16.31 -10.38
N THR A 103 15.59 -15.93 -9.17
CA THR A 103 17.03 -15.85 -8.83
C THR A 103 17.69 -17.23 -8.80
N VAL A 104 16.99 -18.24 -8.28
CA VAL A 104 17.49 -19.63 -8.20
C VAL A 104 17.49 -20.33 -9.55
N THR A 105 16.51 -20.05 -10.40
CA THR A 105 16.42 -20.65 -11.75
C THR A 105 17.30 -19.95 -12.78
N TRP A 106 17.76 -18.72 -12.51
CA TRP A 106 18.58 -17.95 -13.45
C TRP A 106 19.82 -18.68 -14.00
N PRO A 107 20.60 -19.42 -13.21
CA PRO A 107 21.77 -20.12 -13.74
C PRO A 107 21.42 -21.23 -14.74
N LEU A 108 20.18 -21.74 -14.72
CA LEU A 108 19.70 -22.78 -15.65
C LEU A 108 19.53 -22.24 -17.08
N TYR A 109 19.47 -20.91 -17.26
CA TYR A 109 19.33 -20.27 -18.57
C TYR A 109 20.68 -19.92 -19.23
N GLY A 110 21.78 -20.56 -18.81
CA GLY A 110 23.10 -20.42 -19.44
C GLY A 110 24.04 -19.42 -18.78
N ASN A 111 23.67 -18.84 -17.64
CA ASN A 111 24.55 -17.94 -16.87
C ASN A 111 25.27 -18.72 -15.75
N SER A 112 26.60 -18.71 -15.74
CA SER A 112 27.39 -19.38 -14.68
C SER A 112 27.30 -18.72 -13.30
N SER A 113 26.68 -17.54 -13.19
CA SER A 113 26.58 -16.75 -11.97
C SER A 113 25.16 -16.30 -11.70
N TYR A 114 24.76 -16.31 -10.43
CA TYR A 114 23.50 -15.72 -9.95
C TYR A 114 23.48 -14.20 -10.22
N LEU A 115 22.32 -13.61 -10.54
CA LEU A 115 22.25 -12.15 -10.75
C LEU A 115 22.63 -11.37 -9.49
N VAL A 116 22.16 -11.87 -8.34
CA VAL A 116 22.28 -11.22 -7.03
C VAL A 116 22.42 -12.30 -5.95
N PRO A 117 23.17 -12.07 -4.86
CA PRO A 117 23.22 -13.01 -3.75
C PRO A 117 21.83 -13.30 -3.15
N ARG A 118 21.53 -14.58 -2.90
CA ARG A 118 20.26 -15.03 -2.30
C ARG A 118 19.86 -14.30 -1.01
N SER A 119 20.84 -13.87 -0.21
CA SER A 119 20.63 -13.10 1.01
C SER A 119 19.99 -11.74 0.75
N VAL A 120 20.30 -11.11 -0.39
CA VAL A 120 19.74 -9.81 -0.79
C VAL A 120 18.29 -9.97 -1.25
N VAL A 121 17.96 -11.10 -1.88
CA VAL A 121 16.57 -11.40 -2.28
C VAL A 121 15.68 -11.53 -1.05
N VAL A 122 16.11 -12.30 -0.06
CA VAL A 122 15.36 -12.50 1.20
C VAL A 122 15.34 -11.21 2.01
N GLY A 123 16.49 -10.58 2.24
CA GLY A 123 16.58 -9.34 3.03
C GLY A 123 15.82 -8.18 2.39
N GLY A 124 15.93 -8.00 1.08
CA GLY A 124 15.21 -7.00 0.31
C GLY A 124 13.71 -7.25 0.28
N GLY A 125 13.26 -8.50 0.20
CA GLY A 125 11.84 -8.85 0.29
C GLY A 125 11.24 -8.48 1.65
N VAL A 126 11.95 -8.78 2.75
CA VAL A 126 11.53 -8.40 4.11
C VAL A 126 11.50 -6.88 4.28
N LEU A 127 12.56 -6.18 3.86
CA LEU A 127 12.62 -4.72 3.91
C LEU A 127 11.52 -4.07 3.07
N THR A 128 11.20 -4.63 1.90
CA THR A 128 10.11 -4.16 1.04
C THR A 128 8.76 -4.31 1.75
N ALA A 129 8.50 -5.47 2.37
CA ALA A 129 7.26 -5.71 3.10
C ALA A 129 7.07 -4.69 4.24
N ILE A 130 8.12 -4.50 5.06
CA ILE A 130 8.11 -3.53 6.16
C ILE A 130 7.92 -2.11 5.61
N GLY A 131 8.69 -1.73 4.59
CA GLY A 131 8.62 -0.41 3.97
C GLY A 131 7.24 -0.10 3.39
N MET A 132 6.59 -1.07 2.75
CA MET A 132 5.24 -0.91 2.20
C MET A 132 4.20 -0.71 3.31
N ILE A 133 4.29 -1.46 4.40
CA ILE A 133 3.42 -1.27 5.58
C ILE A 133 3.64 0.14 6.14
N VAL A 134 4.89 0.54 6.39
CA VAL A 134 5.21 1.87 6.94
C VAL A 134 4.73 3.00 6.01
N ALA A 135 4.98 2.91 4.70
CA ALA A 135 4.56 3.94 3.74
C ALA A 135 3.03 4.11 3.71
N ARG A 136 2.28 3.02 3.81
CA ARG A 136 0.80 3.04 3.76
C ARG A 136 0.18 3.50 5.07
N PHE A 137 0.69 3.02 6.20
CA PHE A 137 0.20 3.43 7.52
C PHE A 137 0.58 4.87 7.85
N SER A 138 1.79 5.32 7.48
CA SER A 138 2.20 6.72 7.67
C SER A 138 1.31 7.67 6.86
N TYR A 139 1.01 7.36 5.60
CA TYR A 139 0.08 8.17 4.80
C TYR A 139 -1.31 8.26 5.44
N ARG A 140 -1.81 7.14 5.98
CA ARG A 140 -3.10 7.12 6.71
C ARG A 140 -3.05 7.99 7.96
N LEU A 141 -2.04 7.78 8.82
CA LEU A 141 -1.86 8.52 10.06
C LEU A 141 -1.69 10.02 9.81
N LEU A 142 -0.90 10.41 8.82
CA LEU A 142 -0.73 11.81 8.45
C LEU A 142 -2.03 12.43 7.94
N ARG A 143 -2.83 11.69 7.17
CA ARG A 143 -4.11 12.20 6.68
C ARG A 143 -5.15 12.30 7.79
N GLU A 144 -5.17 11.34 8.71
CA GLU A 144 -6.05 11.33 9.88
C GLU A 144 -5.66 12.44 10.86
N ALA A 145 -4.36 12.71 11.04
CA ALA A 145 -3.86 13.81 11.87
C ALA A 145 -3.99 15.20 11.22
N ARG A 146 -3.94 15.29 9.88
CA ARG A 146 -4.13 16.54 9.13
C ARG A 146 -5.59 16.88 8.85
N THR A 147 -6.50 15.94 9.08
CA THR A 147 -7.91 16.30 9.22
C THR A 147 -8.00 16.79 10.65
N PRO A 148 -8.09 18.11 10.90
CA PRO A 148 -8.33 18.55 12.25
C PRO A 148 -9.59 17.83 12.70
N HIS A 149 -9.58 17.29 13.92
CA HIS A 149 -10.80 17.24 14.71
C HIS A 149 -11.21 18.70 14.99
N ASP A 150 -11.39 19.49 13.92
CA ASP A 150 -12.16 20.70 14.04
C ASP A 150 -13.51 20.22 14.49
N ASN A 151 -14.07 20.94 15.45
CA ASN A 151 -15.48 20.90 15.81
C ASN A 151 -16.34 21.37 14.61
N ALA A 152 -16.05 20.88 13.41
CA ALA A 152 -16.75 21.10 12.18
C ALA A 152 -17.97 20.21 12.27
N SER A 153 -19.06 20.85 12.68
CA SER A 153 -20.37 20.25 12.76
C SER A 153 -20.61 19.35 11.55
N GLU A 154 -20.82 18.04 11.73
CA GLU A 154 -20.94 17.10 10.61
C GLU A 154 -22.18 17.53 9.79
N ARG A 155 -21.97 17.93 8.52
CA ARG A 155 -23.04 18.47 7.70
C ARG A 155 -23.84 17.36 7.07
N ILE A 156 -25.09 17.18 7.52
CA ILE A 156 -25.99 16.14 7.01
C ILE A 156 -27.06 16.79 6.14
N LEU A 157 -27.19 16.31 4.89
CA LEU A 157 -28.28 16.66 3.99
C LEU A 157 -29.34 15.56 4.06
N ILE A 158 -30.55 15.91 4.50
CA ILE A 158 -31.65 14.96 4.62
C ILE A 158 -32.52 15.07 3.37
N ILE A 159 -32.52 14.02 2.55
CA ILE A 159 -33.30 13.99 1.31
C ILE A 159 -34.64 13.29 1.58
N GLY A 160 -35.70 14.10 1.61
CA GLY A 160 -37.09 13.66 1.83
C GLY A 160 -37.71 14.32 3.06
N ALA A 161 -38.91 14.89 2.92
CA ALA A 161 -39.60 15.65 3.98
C ALA A 161 -40.73 14.84 4.65
N GLY A 162 -40.51 13.54 4.84
CA GLY A 162 -41.48 12.65 5.48
C GLY A 162 -41.35 12.62 7.01
N GLN A 163 -42.26 11.91 7.68
CA GLN A 163 -42.25 11.69 9.13
C GLN A 163 -40.92 11.14 9.66
N ALA A 164 -40.23 10.31 8.87
CA ALA A 164 -38.92 9.75 9.23
C ALA A 164 -37.81 10.81 9.27
N ALA A 165 -37.82 11.77 8.35
CA ALA A 165 -36.86 12.88 8.36
C ALA A 165 -37.08 13.79 9.58
N ASP A 166 -38.35 14.06 9.89
CA ASP A 166 -38.74 14.88 11.05
C ASP A 166 -38.33 14.22 12.39
N MET A 167 -38.45 12.89 12.51
CA MET A 167 -37.91 12.15 13.67
C MET A 167 -36.38 12.26 13.78
N ILE A 168 -35.66 12.11 12.67
CA ILE A 168 -34.18 12.19 12.66
C ILE A 168 -33.70 13.60 13.02
N ILE A 169 -34.34 14.64 12.49
CA ILE A 169 -34.01 16.04 12.82
C ILE A 169 -34.26 16.30 14.30
N ARG A 170 -35.40 15.86 14.85
CA ARG A 170 -35.71 16.01 16.28
C ARG A 170 -34.70 15.29 17.18
N GLU A 171 -34.25 14.11 16.78
CA GLU A 171 -33.24 13.37 17.55
C GLU A 171 -31.88 14.07 17.52
N ILE A 172 -31.44 14.55 16.34
CA ILE A 172 -30.20 15.32 16.20
C ILE A 172 -30.23 16.58 17.07
N GLN A 173 -31.36 17.30 17.09
CA GLN A 173 -31.55 18.48 17.94
C GLN A 173 -31.57 18.15 19.44
N ARG A 174 -32.05 16.96 19.82
CA ARG A 174 -32.11 16.50 21.22
C ARG A 174 -30.78 15.99 21.76
N THR A 175 -29.82 15.69 20.88
CA THR A 175 -28.51 15.18 21.27
C THR A 175 -27.40 16.16 20.86
N PRO A 176 -27.15 17.23 21.66
CA PRO A 176 -26.13 18.24 21.36
C PRO A 176 -24.71 17.69 21.22
N SER A 177 -24.45 16.49 21.77
CA SER A 177 -23.16 15.80 21.62
C SER A 177 -22.88 15.32 20.20
N LEU A 178 -23.88 15.31 19.31
CA LEU A 178 -23.69 14.89 17.92
C LEU A 178 -22.99 15.94 17.06
N GLN A 179 -22.84 17.20 17.52
CA GLN A 179 -22.19 18.30 16.79
C GLN A 179 -22.47 18.22 15.28
N THR A 180 -23.75 18.26 14.89
CA THR A 180 -24.20 18.03 13.51
C THR A 180 -24.99 19.23 13.00
N GLU A 181 -24.73 19.69 11.78
CA GLU A 181 -25.41 20.82 11.15
C GLU A 181 -26.28 20.28 10.00
N VAL A 182 -27.60 20.40 10.13
CA VAL A 182 -28.54 19.95 9.09
C VAL A 182 -28.59 20.99 7.98
N LEU A 183 -28.19 20.60 6.77
CA LEU A 183 -28.35 21.42 5.56
C LEU A 183 -29.71 21.11 4.92
N GLY A 184 -30.47 22.15 4.61
CA GLY A 184 -31.76 22.08 3.92
C GLY A 184 -31.64 22.10 2.41
#